data_AF-A0A7V4LPZ7-F1
#
_entry.id   AF-A0A7V4LPZ7-F1
#
_cell.length_a   1.000
_cell.length_b   1.000
_cell.length_c   1.000
_cell.angle_alpha   90.00
_cell.angle_beta   90.00
_cell.angle_gamma   90.00
#
_symmetry.space_group_name_H-M   'P 1'
#
loop_
_entity.id
_entity.type
_entity.pdbx_description
1 polymer ?
#
loop_
_entity_poly.entity_id
_entity_poly.type
_entity_poly.pdbx_seq_one_letter_code
_entity_poly.pdbx_strand_id
1 'polypeptide(L)'
;MHPQIPDPELKEFLDYKVRQYNTPSFIEGDPVSVPHRFDKQQDIEIAAFFAAALAWGQRTVAVQKAGELMQRMDNQPWHFIMEAGTDDLRRFKNFVHRTFNGNDCMFFLFSLQRM
;
A
#
# COMPACT_ATOMS: atom_id res chain seq x y z
N MET A 1 20.00 -26.93 -11.72
CA MET A 1 20.12 -27.12 -10.26
C MET A 1 19.11 -26.19 -9.61
N HIS A 2 18.02 -26.73 -9.05
CA HIS A 2 17.05 -25.94 -8.31
C HIS A 2 17.66 -25.59 -6.93
N PRO A 3 17.47 -24.37 -6.40
CA PRO A 3 17.97 -24.03 -5.08
C PRO A 3 17.31 -24.96 -4.06
N GLN A 4 18.14 -25.62 -3.26
CA GLN A 4 17.69 -26.39 -2.11
C GLN A 4 17.08 -25.44 -1.06
N ILE A 5 16.21 -26.03 -0.25
CA ILE A 5 15.61 -25.55 1.01
C ILE A 5 16.47 -24.44 1.65
N PRO A 6 15.90 -23.30 2.09
CA PRO A 6 16.69 -22.19 2.61
C PRO A 6 17.61 -22.70 3.72
N ASP A 7 18.89 -22.37 3.56
CA ASP A 7 19.94 -22.56 4.56
C ASP A 7 19.36 -22.35 5.97
N PRO A 8 19.47 -23.33 6.90
CA PRO A 8 18.96 -23.19 8.26
C PRO A 8 19.35 -21.87 8.92
N GLU A 9 20.56 -21.35 8.63
CA GLU A 9 21.02 -20.06 9.12
C GLU A 9 20.22 -18.90 8.51
N LEU A 10 19.91 -18.96 7.20
CA LEU A 10 19.06 -17.97 6.52
C LEU A 10 17.64 -17.98 7.09
N LYS A 11 17.06 -19.17 7.35
CA LYS A 11 15.73 -19.27 7.96
C LYS A 11 15.73 -18.63 9.35
N GLU A 12 16.69 -18.99 10.19
CA GLU A 12 16.79 -18.45 11.55
C GLU A 12 16.97 -16.93 11.54
N PHE A 13 17.80 -16.41 10.63
CA PHE A 13 17.98 -14.98 10.43
C PHE A 13 16.68 -14.27 10.02
N LEU A 14 15.91 -14.82 9.07
CA LEU A 14 14.64 -14.24 8.65
C LEU A 14 13.60 -14.28 9.77
N ASP A 15 13.50 -15.39 10.51
CA ASP A 15 12.60 -15.52 11.66
C ASP A 15 12.96 -14.51 12.77
N TYR A 16 14.25 -14.27 13.00
CA TYR A 16 14.72 -13.22 13.90
C TYR A 16 14.28 -11.83 13.43
N LYS A 17 14.41 -11.52 12.14
CA LYS A 17 13.95 -10.24 11.58
C LYS A 17 12.44 -10.06 11.68
N VAL A 18 11.67 -11.14 11.49
CA VAL A 18 10.22 -11.12 11.73
C VAL A 18 9.92 -10.77 13.19
N ARG A 19 10.55 -11.45 14.16
CA ARG A 19 10.36 -11.12 15.58
C ARG A 19 10.77 -9.69 15.92
N GLN A 20 11.80 -9.16 15.26
CA GLN A 20 12.29 -7.79 15.48
C GLN A 20 11.32 -6.72 14.95
N TYR A 21 10.71 -6.94 13.78
CA TYR A 21 9.96 -5.89 13.07
C TYR A 21 8.45 -6.09 13.02
N ASN A 22 7.94 -7.31 13.15
CA ASN A 22 6.51 -7.59 13.18
C ASN A 22 5.94 -7.37 14.59
N THR A 23 6.05 -6.14 15.08
CA THR A 23 5.55 -5.71 16.39
C THR A 23 4.72 -4.43 16.25
N PRO A 24 3.72 -4.20 17.11
CA PRO A 24 2.88 -3.01 17.04
C PRO A 24 3.66 -1.69 17.07
N SER A 25 4.77 -1.62 17.83
CA SER A 25 5.64 -0.44 17.88
C SER A 25 6.30 -0.10 16.55
N PHE A 26 6.44 -1.06 15.63
CA PHE A 26 7.03 -0.80 14.32
C PHE A 26 6.03 -0.23 13.30
N ILE A 27 4.73 -0.35 13.59
CA ILE A 27 3.65 0.07 12.69
C ILE A 27 3.67 1.58 12.47
N GLU A 28 3.84 2.39 13.53
CA GLU A 28 3.68 3.85 13.49
C GLU A 28 4.47 4.53 12.35
N GLY A 29 5.71 4.08 12.11
CA GLY A 29 6.57 4.63 11.07
C GLY A 29 6.46 3.92 9.72
N ASP A 30 5.75 2.81 9.62
CA ASP A 30 5.73 1.91 8.46
C ASP A 30 4.48 2.13 7.58
N PRO A 31 4.54 1.90 6.24
CA PRO A 31 3.37 2.01 5.36
C PRO A 31 2.17 1.19 5.83
N VAL A 32 2.37 0.09 6.57
CA VAL A 32 1.29 -0.70 7.16
C VAL A 32 0.44 0.10 8.16
N SER A 33 0.91 1.25 8.67
CA SER A 33 0.08 2.15 9.48
C SER A 33 -1.14 2.72 8.74
N VAL A 34 -1.12 2.79 7.40
CA VAL A 34 -2.21 3.38 6.61
C VAL A 34 -3.47 2.51 6.63
N PRO A 35 -3.43 1.19 6.31
CA PRO A 35 -4.61 0.34 6.43
C PRO A 35 -5.18 0.24 7.86
N HIS A 36 -4.34 0.37 8.89
CA HIS A 36 -4.80 0.37 10.30
C HIS A 36 -5.65 1.59 10.69
N ARG A 37 -5.83 2.57 9.80
CA ARG A 37 -6.70 3.74 10.02
C ARG A 37 -8.17 3.47 9.72
N PHE A 38 -8.48 2.32 9.15
CA PHE A 38 -9.82 1.97 8.68
C PHE A 38 -10.37 0.77 9.46
N ASP A 39 -11.68 0.77 9.72
CA ASP A 39 -12.36 -0.35 10.38
C ASP A 39 -13.07 -1.28 9.39
N LYS A 40 -13.45 -0.75 8.22
CA LYS A 40 -14.15 -1.50 7.19
C LYS A 40 -13.16 -2.37 6.41
N GLN A 41 -13.42 -3.67 6.35
CA GLN A 41 -12.55 -4.65 5.69
C GLN A 41 -12.14 -4.23 4.27
N GLN A 42 -13.10 -3.79 3.45
CA GLN A 42 -12.81 -3.40 2.06
C GLN A 42 -11.89 -2.18 1.99
N ASP A 43 -12.04 -1.22 2.90
CA ASP A 43 -11.16 -0.06 2.97
C ASP A 43 -9.74 -0.46 3.42
N ILE A 44 -9.64 -1.38 4.38
CA ILE A 44 -8.37 -1.95 4.84
C ILE A 44 -7.65 -2.65 3.67
N GLU A 45 -8.35 -3.47 2.89
CA GLU A 45 -7.77 -4.22 1.77
C GLU A 45 -7.23 -3.29 0.67
N ILE A 46 -8.01 -2.29 0.27
CA ILE A 46 -7.58 -1.31 -0.74
C ILE A 46 -6.42 -0.45 -0.23
N ALA A 47 -6.50 0.03 1.02
CA ALA A 47 -5.43 0.79 1.64
C ALA A 47 -4.14 -0.02 1.75
N ALA A 48 -4.24 -1.30 2.12
CA ALA A 48 -3.10 -2.21 2.22
C ALA A 48 -2.46 -2.47 0.86
N PHE A 49 -3.26 -2.68 -0.20
CA PHE A 49 -2.76 -2.85 -1.56
C PHE A 49 -1.93 -1.64 -2.00
N PHE A 50 -2.45 -0.42 -1.84
CA PHE A 50 -1.71 0.78 -2.21
C PHE A 50 -0.52 1.06 -1.30
N ALA A 51 -0.63 0.82 0.01
CA ALA A 51 0.50 0.95 0.93
C ALA A 51 1.66 0.02 0.53
N ALA A 52 1.35 -1.23 0.16
CA ALA A 52 2.33 -2.19 -0.34
C ALA A 52 2.92 -1.75 -1.69
N ALA A 53 2.08 -1.27 -2.62
CA ALA A 53 2.52 -0.77 -3.93
C ALA A 53 3.41 0.49 -3.83
N LEU A 54 3.40 1.19 -2.70
CA LEU A 54 4.21 2.40 -2.48
C LEU A 54 5.37 2.17 -1.48
N ALA A 55 5.53 0.96 -0.94
CA ALA A 55 6.43 0.69 0.17
C ALA A 55 7.94 0.81 -0.16
N TRP A 56 8.32 1.05 -1.42
CA TRP A 56 9.72 1.21 -1.81
C TRP A 56 10.21 2.65 -1.71
N GLY A 57 11.46 2.81 -1.27
CA GLY A 57 12.12 4.11 -1.09
C GLY A 57 12.17 4.54 0.36
N GLN A 58 12.18 5.85 0.59
CA GLN A 58 12.24 6.39 1.95
C GLN A 58 10.92 6.14 2.68
N ARG A 59 10.99 5.44 3.82
CA ARG A 59 9.82 5.00 4.60
C ARG A 59 8.83 6.13 4.89
N THR A 60 9.30 7.26 5.40
CA THR A 60 8.45 8.43 5.72
C THR A 60 7.70 8.94 4.49
N VAL A 61 8.34 8.95 3.32
CA VAL A 61 7.72 9.38 2.06
C VAL A 61 6.66 8.38 1.61
N ALA A 62 6.93 7.07 1.73
CA ALA A 62 5.95 6.03 1.42
C ALA A 62 4.68 6.16 2.28
N VAL A 63 4.83 6.34 3.60
CA VAL A 63 3.70 6.58 4.52
C VAL A 63 2.93 7.83 4.14
N GLN A 64 3.63 8.94 3.89
CA GLN A 64 3.01 10.20 3.47
C GLN A 64 2.23 10.04 2.17
N LYS A 65 2.81 9.38 1.16
CA LYS A 65 2.19 9.20 -0.16
C LYS A 65 1.00 8.26 -0.14
N ALA A 66 1.08 7.17 0.63
CA ALA A 66 -0.07 6.30 0.84
C ALA A 66 -1.21 7.04 1.57
N GLY A 67 -0.89 7.87 2.57
CA GLY A 67 -1.87 8.74 3.23
C GLY A 67 -2.50 9.79 2.30
N GLU A 68 -1.68 10.47 1.49
CA GLU A 68 -2.15 11.43 0.48
C GLU A 68 -3.11 10.75 -0.51
N LEU A 69 -2.82 9.51 -0.91
CA LEU A 69 -3.67 8.75 -1.81
C LEU A 69 -5.04 8.45 -1.17
N MET A 70 -5.06 8.01 0.09
CA MET A 70 -6.32 7.80 0.82
C MET A 70 -7.14 9.09 0.94
N GLN A 71 -6.47 10.23 1.18
CA GLN A 71 -7.13 11.53 1.22
C GLN A 71 -7.75 11.93 -0.13
N ARG A 72 -7.09 11.62 -1.26
CA ARG A 72 -7.68 11.84 -2.60
C ARG A 72 -8.92 11.00 -2.85
N MET A 73 -9.06 9.87 -2.15
CA MET A 73 -10.25 9.02 -2.11
C MET A 73 -11.20 9.38 -0.95
N ASP A 74 -11.10 10.61 -0.42
CA ASP A 74 -11.98 11.13 0.64
C ASP A 74 -11.97 10.29 1.93
N ASN A 75 -10.87 9.54 2.17
CA ASN A 75 -10.72 8.52 3.20
C ASN A 75 -11.86 7.48 3.20
N GLN A 76 -12.45 7.22 2.03
CA GLN A 76 -13.44 6.17 1.80
C GLN A 76 -13.04 5.37 0.54
N PRO A 77 -11.87 4.70 0.55
CA PRO A 77 -11.29 4.10 -0.64
C PRO A 77 -12.20 3.08 -1.34
N TRP A 78 -12.96 2.26 -0.61
CA TRP A 78 -13.92 1.33 -1.19
C TRP A 78 -15.06 2.05 -1.89
N HIS A 79 -15.68 3.03 -1.24
CA HIS A 79 -16.77 3.81 -1.83
C HIS A 79 -16.27 4.57 -3.06
N PHE A 80 -15.08 5.16 -2.97
CA PHE A 80 -14.45 5.83 -4.10
C PHE A 80 -14.29 4.88 -5.29
N ILE A 81 -13.76 3.67 -5.08
CA ILE A 81 -13.57 2.71 -6.18
C ILE A 81 -14.89 2.29 -6.83
N MET A 82 -15.94 2.10 -6.04
CA MET A 82 -17.26 1.69 -6.57
C MET A 82 -17.94 2.79 -7.37
N GLU A 83 -17.89 4.03 -6.88
CA GLU A 83 -18.68 5.14 -7.42
C GLU A 83 -17.90 6.07 -8.35
N ALA A 84 -16.56 6.01 -8.37
CA ALA A 84 -15.74 6.94 -9.14
C ALA A 84 -16.04 6.86 -10.65
N GLY A 85 -16.32 8.03 -11.23
CA GLY A 85 -16.36 8.21 -12.67
C GLY A 85 -14.98 8.51 -13.26
N THR A 86 -14.93 8.57 -14.59
CA THR A 86 -13.69 8.92 -15.33
C THR A 86 -13.15 10.31 -14.95
N ASP A 87 -14.05 11.24 -14.61
CA ASP A 87 -13.69 12.60 -14.21
C ASP A 87 -13.05 12.62 -12.81
N ASP A 88 -13.55 11.80 -11.89
CA ASP A 88 -12.97 11.65 -10.55
C ASP A 88 -11.54 11.14 -10.61
N LEU A 89 -11.26 10.18 -11.50
CA LEU A 89 -9.91 9.62 -11.68
C LEU A 89 -8.88 10.68 -12.10
N ARG A 90 -9.28 11.79 -12.73
CA ARG A 90 -8.34 12.86 -13.10
C ARG A 90 -7.65 13.50 -11.89
N ARG A 91 -8.23 13.41 -10.69
CA ARG A 91 -7.60 13.89 -9.45
C ARG A 91 -6.28 13.16 -9.14
N PHE A 92 -6.01 12.01 -9.76
CA PHE A 92 -4.77 11.24 -9.58
C PHE A 92 -3.72 11.50 -10.68
N LYS A 93 -4.03 12.27 -11.72
CA LYS A 93 -3.12 12.50 -12.86
C LYS A 93 -1.72 12.99 -12.46
N ASN A 94 -1.65 13.82 -11.42
CA ASN A 94 -0.41 14.40 -10.92
C ASN A 94 0.14 13.65 -9.68
N PHE A 95 -0.39 12.47 -9.35
CA PHE A 95 0.15 11.65 -8.27
C PHE A 95 1.50 11.07 -8.72
N VAL A 96 2.53 11.20 -7.88
CA VAL A 96 3.86 10.67 -8.17
C VAL A 96 4.48 10.17 -6.86
N HIS A 97 4.98 8.95 -6.91
CA HIS A 97 5.84 8.34 -5.92
C HIS A 97 6.94 7.54 -6.63
N ARG A 98 8.13 8.13 -6.74
CA ARG A 98 9.29 7.51 -7.41
C ARG A 98 8.94 7.18 -8.87
N THR A 99 8.88 5.90 -9.24
CA THR A 99 8.50 5.42 -10.58
C THR A 99 6.99 5.20 -10.73
N PHE A 100 6.24 5.14 -9.62
CA PHE A 100 4.78 5.04 -9.64
C PHE A 100 4.19 6.42 -9.92
N ASN A 101 3.48 6.57 -11.03
CA ASN A 101 2.95 7.85 -11.49
C ASN A 101 1.42 7.82 -11.61
N GLY A 102 0.83 8.95 -12.02
CA GLY A 102 -0.61 9.11 -12.09
C GLY A 102 -1.29 8.12 -13.04
N ASN A 103 -0.62 7.71 -14.12
CA ASN A 103 -1.18 6.71 -15.03
C ASN A 103 -1.25 5.34 -14.36
N ASP A 104 -0.20 4.93 -13.64
CA ASP A 104 -0.20 3.67 -12.87
C ASP A 104 -1.29 3.70 -11.80
N CYS A 105 -1.43 4.84 -11.11
CA CYS A 105 -2.47 5.04 -10.10
C CYS A 105 -3.88 4.92 -10.68
N MET A 106 -4.17 5.63 -11.78
CA MET A 106 -5.48 5.57 -12.44
C MET A 106 -5.75 4.18 -13.00
N PHE A 107 -4.73 3.50 -13.53
CA PHE A 107 -4.86 2.12 -13.99
C PHE A 107 -5.25 1.18 -12.85
N PHE A 108 -4.57 1.27 -11.70
CA PHE A 108 -4.89 0.45 -10.53
C PHE A 108 -6.31 0.68 -10.02
N LEU A 109 -6.72 1.95 -9.89
CA LEU A 109 -8.08 2.31 -9.47
C LEU A 109 -9.13 1.72 -10.42
N PHE A 110 -8.91 1.86 -11.73
CA PHE A 110 -9.81 1.33 -12.75
C PHE A 110 -9.86 -0.21 -12.76
N SER A 111 -8.72 -0.88 -12.53
CA SER A 111 -8.67 -2.33 -12.40
C SER A 111 -9.44 -2.83 -11.18
N LEU A 112 -9.28 -2.17 -10.03
CA LEU A 112 -9.99 -2.53 -8.80
C LEU A 112 -11.51 -2.35 -8.92
N GLN A 113 -12.00 -1.39 -9.72
CA GLN A 113 -13.43 -1.21 -9.99
C GLN A 113 -14.05 -2.37 -10.80
N ARG A 114 -13.22 -3.23 -11.41
CA ARG A 114 -13.65 -4.34 -12.29
C ARG A 114 -13.34 -5.73 -11.73
N MET A 115 -12.79 -5.81 -10.52
CA MET A 115 -12.60 -7.07 -9.77
C MET A 115 -13.88 -7.42 -9.00
#